data_AF-A0ABF7PWM9-F1
#
_entry.id   AF-A0ABF7PWM9-F1
#
_cell.length_a   1.000
_cell.length_b   1.000
_cell.length_c   1.000
_cell.angle_alpha   90.00
_cell.angle_beta   90.00
_cell.angle_gamma   90.00
#
_symmetry.space_group_name_H-M   'P 1'
#
loop_
_entity.id
_entity.type
_entity.pdbx_description
1 polymer ?
#
loop_
_entity_poly.entity_id
_entity_poly.type
_entity_poly.pdbx_seq_one_letter_code
_entity_poly.pdbx_strand_id
1 'polypeptide(L)'
;MTTLLASNLPLPKIGRGKVRDIYAVGDDRVLLLTTDRISAFDVVMNETIPMKGAVLTQISAYWFNALEGVVHHHMISADTDAIIAEVPELAPHRQEILGRAMLCKRTNVFPIECVIRGYLSGSAWKEYAASGTLAGEQLPAGLVESQKLEPAIFSPATKAETGHDENITIARMREVVGDETAYTLESMTRAVYTLGETLAREQGIIIADTKFEFGRDKDGHIILIDEVMTPDSSRFWAVDAYKPGQPQPSFDKQPLRDYLDAERKAGRWNGEAPPPPLPQSVVDATSQRYLEAFRRVTGRELNI
;
A
#
# COMPACT_ATOMS: atom_id res chain seq x y z
N MET A 1 -19.14 -9.05 -10.15
CA MET A 1 -17.78 -9.55 -10.46
C MET A 1 -17.47 -10.75 -9.59
N THR A 2 -16.87 -11.78 -10.16
CA THR A 2 -16.33 -12.91 -9.39
C THR A 2 -15.07 -12.45 -8.66
N THR A 3 -14.88 -12.87 -7.41
CA THR A 3 -13.65 -12.57 -6.68
C THR A 3 -12.48 -13.35 -7.25
N LEU A 4 -11.27 -12.78 -7.15
CA LEU A 4 -10.06 -13.39 -7.71
C LEU A 4 -9.09 -13.76 -6.59
N LEU A 5 -8.90 -15.06 -6.37
CA LEU A 5 -7.90 -15.61 -5.44
C LEU A 5 -6.50 -15.68 -6.06
N ALA A 6 -6.42 -16.01 -7.34
CA ALA A 6 -5.20 -16.19 -8.10
C ALA A 6 -5.52 -16.01 -9.59
N SER A 7 -4.61 -15.41 -10.35
CA SER A 7 -4.74 -15.30 -11.79
C SER A 7 -3.94 -16.37 -12.51
N ASN A 8 -4.41 -16.77 -13.70
CA ASN A 8 -3.69 -17.64 -14.62
C ASN A 8 -3.71 -17.04 -16.02
N LEU A 9 -3.03 -15.90 -16.17
CA LEU A 9 -2.91 -15.19 -17.45
C LEU A 9 -1.91 -15.89 -18.38
N PRO A 10 -2.06 -15.75 -19.72
CA PRO A 10 -1.18 -16.34 -20.72
C PRO A 10 0.14 -15.55 -20.86
N LEU A 11 0.75 -15.18 -19.74
CA LEU A 11 2.00 -14.41 -19.69
C LEU A 11 3.01 -15.10 -18.77
N PRO A 12 4.33 -14.93 -18.99
CA PRO A 12 5.33 -15.48 -18.09
C PRO A 12 5.20 -14.88 -16.69
N LYS A 13 4.93 -15.72 -15.70
CA LYS A 13 4.79 -15.28 -14.31
C LYS A 13 6.16 -15.02 -13.69
N ILE A 14 6.38 -13.81 -13.20
CA ILE A 14 7.63 -13.40 -12.53
C ILE A 14 7.54 -13.68 -11.04
N GLY A 15 6.37 -13.47 -10.43
CA GLY A 15 6.21 -13.64 -8.99
C GLY A 15 4.79 -13.56 -8.50
N ARG A 16 4.62 -13.83 -7.20
CA ARG A 16 3.38 -13.67 -6.46
C ARG A 16 3.72 -13.11 -5.08
N GLY A 17 3.23 -11.91 -4.80
CA GLY A 17 3.24 -11.32 -3.46
C GLY A 17 1.98 -11.70 -2.67
N LYS A 18 1.84 -11.11 -1.47
CA LYS A 18 0.67 -11.32 -0.58
C LYS A 18 -0.65 -11.07 -1.33
N VAL A 19 -0.74 -9.99 -2.11
CA VAL A 19 -1.99 -9.56 -2.77
C VAL A 19 -1.86 -9.32 -4.28
N ARG A 20 -0.67 -9.51 -4.88
CA ARG A 20 -0.43 -9.25 -6.30
C ARG A 20 0.23 -10.42 -6.99
N ASP A 21 -0.19 -10.70 -8.22
CA ASP A 21 0.48 -11.60 -9.15
C ASP A 21 1.17 -10.73 -10.22
N ILE A 22 2.44 -11.03 -10.52
CA ILE A 22 3.29 -10.21 -11.39
C ILE A 22 3.66 -11.00 -12.63
N TYR A 23 3.43 -10.43 -13.81
CA TYR A 23 3.69 -11.05 -15.10
C TYR A 23 4.64 -10.21 -15.95
N ALA A 24 5.51 -10.86 -16.71
CA ALA A 24 6.33 -10.25 -17.73
C ALA A 24 5.46 -9.87 -18.94
N VAL A 25 5.69 -8.69 -19.49
CA VAL A 25 5.14 -8.28 -20.80
C VAL A 25 6.34 -7.83 -21.64
N GLY A 26 6.79 -8.71 -22.55
CA GLY A 26 8.09 -8.52 -23.21
C GLY A 26 9.24 -8.39 -22.21
N ASP A 27 10.28 -7.64 -22.61
CA ASP A 27 11.52 -7.51 -21.85
C ASP A 27 11.57 -6.27 -20.95
N ASP A 28 10.74 -5.25 -21.22
CA ASP A 28 10.81 -3.92 -20.62
C ASP A 28 9.55 -3.51 -19.85
N ARG A 29 8.51 -4.36 -19.83
CA ARG A 29 7.26 -4.11 -19.10
C ARG A 29 6.90 -5.26 -18.17
N VAL A 30 6.02 -4.94 -17.23
CA VAL A 30 5.38 -5.88 -16.32
C VAL A 30 3.89 -5.56 -16.21
N LEU A 31 3.07 -6.59 -16.05
CA LEU A 31 1.68 -6.46 -15.68
C LEU A 31 1.54 -6.80 -14.19
N LEU A 32 1.09 -5.82 -13.41
CA LEU A 32 0.75 -5.99 -12.00
C LEU A 32 -0.73 -6.29 -11.91
N LEU A 33 -1.08 -7.46 -11.38
CA LEU A 33 -2.48 -7.85 -11.19
C LEU A 33 -2.78 -8.00 -9.70
N THR A 34 -3.67 -7.14 -9.20
CA THR A 34 -4.06 -7.12 -7.79
C THR A 34 -5.25 -8.02 -7.56
N THR A 35 -5.10 -8.97 -6.64
CA THR A 35 -6.14 -9.95 -6.30
C THR A 35 -7.05 -9.43 -5.19
N ASP A 36 -8.10 -10.17 -4.90
CA ASP A 36 -9.05 -9.86 -3.82
C ASP A 36 -8.63 -10.51 -2.48
N ARG A 37 -7.40 -11.04 -2.39
CA ARG A 37 -6.83 -11.57 -1.16
C ARG A 37 -6.64 -10.43 -0.16
N ILE A 38 -6.89 -10.72 1.12
CA ILE A 38 -6.65 -9.79 2.22
C ILE A 38 -5.83 -10.48 3.31
N SER A 39 -5.02 -9.70 4.02
CA SER A 39 -4.27 -10.17 5.18
C SER A 39 -4.49 -9.26 6.38
N ALA A 40 -4.47 -9.86 7.57
CA ALA A 40 -4.46 -9.16 8.85
C ALA A 40 -3.55 -9.94 9.82
N PHE A 41 -2.78 -9.21 10.63
CA PHE A 41 -1.79 -9.81 11.54
C PHE A 41 -0.83 -10.78 10.84
N ASP A 42 -0.38 -10.41 9.63
CA ASP A 42 0.49 -11.21 8.75
C ASP A 42 -0.05 -12.58 8.30
N VAL A 43 -1.33 -12.87 8.58
CA VAL A 43 -2.03 -14.05 8.08
C VAL A 43 -2.91 -13.65 6.89
N VAL A 44 -2.81 -14.37 5.78
CA VAL A 44 -3.71 -14.22 4.62
C VAL A 44 -5.00 -14.99 4.89
N MET A 45 -6.15 -14.34 4.70
CA MET A 45 -7.47 -14.94 4.92
C MET A 45 -7.82 -15.97 3.83
N ASN A 46 -8.69 -16.94 4.14
CA ASN A 46 -9.14 -17.93 3.17
C ASN A 46 -10.14 -17.33 2.17
N GLU A 47 -10.97 -16.41 2.64
CA GLU A 47 -11.96 -15.69 1.86
C GLU A 47 -11.36 -14.47 1.16
N THR A 48 -12.03 -14.05 0.08
CA THR A 48 -11.67 -12.85 -0.69
C THR A 48 -12.59 -11.70 -0.34
N ILE A 49 -12.10 -10.47 -0.52
CA ILE A 49 -12.89 -9.25 -0.38
C ILE A 49 -13.25 -8.74 -1.78
N PRO A 50 -14.52 -8.82 -2.20
CA PRO A 50 -14.97 -8.32 -3.49
C PRO A 50 -14.50 -6.88 -3.75
N MET A 51 -14.11 -6.60 -4.99
CA MET A 51 -13.66 -5.30 -5.49
C MET A 51 -12.35 -4.77 -4.89
N LYS A 52 -11.75 -5.44 -3.89
CA LYS A 52 -10.51 -4.97 -3.26
C LYS A 52 -9.40 -4.76 -4.28
N GLY A 53 -9.14 -5.74 -5.14
CA GLY A 53 -8.06 -5.65 -6.12
C GLY A 53 -8.25 -4.48 -7.08
N ALA A 54 -9.49 -4.23 -7.49
CA ALA A 54 -9.82 -3.10 -8.36
C ALA A 54 -9.68 -1.76 -7.63
N VAL A 55 -10.20 -1.63 -6.41
CA VAL A 55 -10.07 -0.42 -5.59
C VAL A 55 -8.60 -0.04 -5.42
N LEU A 56 -7.73 -0.97 -5.03
CA LEU A 56 -6.32 -0.69 -4.78
C LEU A 56 -5.59 -0.24 -6.06
N THR A 57 -5.90 -0.90 -7.18
CA THR A 57 -5.31 -0.58 -8.48
C THR A 57 -5.74 0.80 -8.95
N GLN A 58 -7.04 1.12 -8.86
CA GLN A 58 -7.57 2.39 -9.33
C GLN A 58 -7.24 3.57 -8.39
N ILE A 59 -7.08 3.35 -7.08
CA ILE A 59 -6.49 4.35 -6.17
C ILE A 59 -5.04 4.66 -6.58
N SER A 60 -4.23 3.62 -6.82
CA SER A 60 -2.85 3.83 -7.27
C SER A 60 -2.80 4.59 -8.60
N ALA A 61 -3.68 4.24 -9.55
CA ALA A 61 -3.79 4.95 -10.83
C ALA A 61 -4.17 6.42 -10.66
N TYR A 62 -5.13 6.72 -9.77
CA TYR A 62 -5.48 8.10 -9.42
C TYR A 62 -4.27 8.88 -8.91
N TRP A 63 -3.49 8.29 -7.99
CA TRP A 63 -2.31 8.95 -7.45
C TRP A 63 -1.20 9.13 -8.47
N PHE A 64 -0.93 8.13 -9.32
CA PHE A 64 0.04 8.29 -10.39
C PHE A 64 -0.31 9.47 -11.30
N ASN A 65 -1.58 9.57 -11.73
CA ASN A 65 -2.04 10.71 -12.53
C ASN A 65 -1.91 12.05 -11.78
N ALA A 66 -2.24 12.09 -10.48
CA ALA A 66 -2.10 13.30 -9.68
C ALA A 66 -0.64 13.72 -9.43
N LEU A 67 0.31 12.78 -9.57
CA LEU A 67 1.73 12.99 -9.37
C LEU A 67 2.49 13.28 -10.68
N GLU A 68 1.79 13.31 -11.82
CA GLU A 68 2.40 13.72 -13.08
C GLU A 68 3.00 15.14 -12.95
N GLY A 69 4.26 15.29 -13.39
CA GLY A 69 5.02 16.54 -13.24
C GLY A 69 5.65 16.75 -11.86
N VAL A 70 5.34 15.91 -10.86
CA VAL A 70 5.98 15.95 -9.53
C VAL A 70 7.08 14.90 -9.43
N VAL A 71 6.78 13.65 -9.80
CA VAL A 71 7.74 12.55 -9.86
C VAL A 71 7.49 11.68 -11.09
N HIS A 72 8.56 11.10 -11.63
CA HIS A 72 8.40 10.05 -12.63
C HIS A 72 7.88 8.76 -11.98
N HIS A 73 7.03 8.03 -12.69
CA HIS A 73 6.47 6.77 -12.22
C HIS A 73 6.42 5.69 -13.30
N HIS A 74 6.17 4.44 -12.89
CA HIS A 74 6.17 3.29 -13.79
C HIS A 74 4.86 3.03 -14.53
N MET A 75 3.73 3.60 -14.11
CA MET A 75 2.43 3.29 -14.71
C MET A 75 2.41 3.69 -16.19
N ILE A 76 2.05 2.74 -17.05
CA ILE A 76 1.75 2.95 -18.47
C ILE A 76 0.23 3.09 -18.63
N SER A 77 -0.54 2.16 -18.05
CA SER A 77 -2.00 2.25 -18.02
C SER A 77 -2.58 1.35 -16.93
N ALA A 78 -3.71 1.76 -16.35
CA ALA A 78 -4.59 0.93 -15.53
C ALA A 78 -5.99 0.75 -16.18
N ASP A 79 -6.16 1.24 -17.42
CA ASP A 79 -7.36 1.04 -18.21
C ASP A 79 -7.30 -0.30 -18.95
N THR A 80 -8.36 -1.09 -18.83
CA THR A 80 -8.37 -2.47 -19.33
C THR A 80 -8.36 -2.55 -20.85
N ASP A 81 -9.01 -1.60 -21.55
CA ASP A 81 -9.01 -1.57 -23.01
C ASP A 81 -7.64 -1.16 -23.56
N ALA A 82 -7.01 -0.15 -22.97
CA ALA A 82 -5.66 0.26 -23.32
C ALA A 82 -4.63 -0.86 -23.05
N ILE A 83 -4.76 -1.59 -21.94
CA ILE A 83 -3.91 -2.74 -21.64
C ILE A 83 -4.08 -3.84 -22.69
N ILE A 84 -5.32 -4.17 -23.10
CA ILE A 84 -5.58 -5.18 -24.12
C ILE A 84 -5.08 -4.73 -25.50
N ALA A 85 -5.18 -3.44 -25.82
CA ALA A 85 -4.62 -2.90 -27.07
C ALA A 85 -3.10 -3.10 -27.14
N GLU A 86 -2.39 -2.91 -26.02
CA GLU A 86 -0.94 -3.13 -25.90
C GLU A 86 -0.54 -4.60 -25.76
N VAL A 87 -1.43 -5.44 -25.21
CA VAL A 87 -1.22 -6.88 -24.97
C VAL A 87 -2.45 -7.68 -25.40
N PRO A 88 -2.66 -7.88 -26.72
CA PRO A 88 -3.89 -8.47 -27.26
C PRO A 88 -4.23 -9.88 -26.75
N GLU A 89 -3.22 -10.63 -26.32
CA GLU A 89 -3.34 -11.97 -25.72
C GLU A 89 -4.20 -11.97 -24.44
N LEU A 90 -4.38 -10.81 -23.80
CA LEU A 90 -5.23 -10.66 -22.60
C LEU A 90 -6.71 -10.46 -22.92
N ALA A 91 -7.11 -10.28 -24.19
CA ALA A 91 -8.51 -10.04 -24.55
C ALA A 91 -9.48 -11.13 -24.03
N PRO A 92 -9.16 -12.44 -24.10
CA PRO A 92 -10.01 -13.48 -23.53
C PRO A 92 -10.15 -13.42 -22.00
N HIS A 93 -9.21 -12.76 -21.32
CA HIS A 93 -9.14 -12.64 -19.86
C HIS A 93 -9.66 -11.31 -19.34
N ARG A 94 -10.38 -10.53 -20.16
CA ARG A 94 -10.87 -9.19 -19.80
C ARG A 94 -11.51 -9.13 -18.41
N GLN A 95 -12.40 -10.06 -18.09
CA GLN A 95 -13.11 -10.09 -16.80
C GLN A 95 -12.18 -10.31 -15.60
N GLU A 96 -11.08 -11.04 -15.77
CA GLU A 96 -10.09 -11.27 -14.71
C GLU A 96 -9.24 -10.03 -14.43
N ILE A 97 -8.98 -9.21 -15.45
CA ILE A 97 -8.10 -8.03 -15.34
C ILE A 97 -8.85 -6.72 -15.13
N LEU A 98 -10.17 -6.71 -15.37
CA LEU A 98 -11.01 -5.51 -15.37
C LEU A 98 -10.86 -4.72 -14.06
N GLY A 99 -10.35 -3.50 -14.21
CA GLY A 99 -10.10 -2.55 -13.12
C GLY A 99 -8.98 -2.90 -12.14
N ARG A 100 -8.39 -4.10 -12.22
CA ARG A 100 -7.43 -4.62 -11.23
C ARG A 100 -6.04 -4.96 -11.77
N ALA A 101 -5.81 -4.70 -13.05
CA ALA A 101 -4.50 -4.81 -13.68
C ALA A 101 -3.92 -3.42 -13.98
N MET A 102 -2.60 -3.32 -13.88
CA MET A 102 -1.83 -2.15 -14.25
C MET A 102 -0.63 -2.59 -15.07
N LEU A 103 -0.50 -2.06 -16.28
CA LEU A 103 0.69 -2.23 -17.12
C LEU A 103 1.71 -1.17 -16.70
N CYS A 104 2.93 -1.61 -16.40
CA CYS A 104 3.99 -0.77 -15.89
C CYS A 104 5.31 -1.00 -16.64
N LYS A 105 6.17 0.02 -16.61
CA LYS A 105 7.59 -0.12 -16.96
C LYS A 105 8.25 -1.09 -15.98
N ARG A 106 9.12 -1.97 -16.50
CA ARG A 106 9.99 -2.81 -15.68
C ARG A 106 11.14 -1.97 -15.13
N THR A 107 11.48 -2.21 -13.87
CA THR A 107 12.56 -1.49 -13.17
C THR A 107 13.40 -2.44 -12.33
N ASN A 108 14.63 -2.05 -12.05
CA ASN A 108 15.46 -2.64 -11.00
C ASN A 108 15.09 -1.99 -9.66
N VAL A 109 14.39 -2.74 -8.80
CA VAL A 109 13.83 -2.23 -7.53
C VAL A 109 14.93 -1.95 -6.51
N PHE A 110 14.83 -0.83 -5.79
CA PHE A 110 15.70 -0.56 -4.66
C PHE A 110 15.30 -1.42 -3.44
N PRO A 111 16.26 -1.97 -2.68
CA PRO A 111 15.97 -2.84 -1.53
C PRO A 111 15.60 -2.04 -0.27
N ILE A 112 14.87 -0.93 -0.42
CA ILE A 112 14.48 0.00 0.64
C ILE A 112 12.98 0.26 0.55
N GLU A 113 12.30 0.00 1.66
CA GLU A 113 10.94 0.49 1.88
C GLU A 113 11.02 1.94 2.35
N CYS A 114 10.57 2.86 1.50
CA CYS A 114 10.61 4.29 1.78
C CYS A 114 9.36 4.71 2.55
N VAL A 115 9.35 4.45 3.86
CA VAL A 115 8.23 4.79 4.74
C VAL A 115 8.34 6.24 5.22
N ILE A 116 7.21 6.96 5.18
CA ILE A 116 7.09 8.31 5.72
C ILE A 116 5.88 8.42 6.63
N ARG A 117 6.05 9.14 7.74
CA ARG A 117 5.09 9.24 8.83
C ARG A 117 4.77 10.71 9.09
N GLY A 118 3.54 11.12 8.81
CA GLY A 118 3.03 12.40 9.31
C GLY A 118 2.37 12.26 10.68
N TYR A 119 2.21 11.05 11.20
CA TYR A 119 1.62 10.79 12.50
C TYR A 119 2.32 9.62 13.20
N LEU A 120 2.47 9.72 14.53
CA LEU A 120 3.13 8.70 15.34
C LEU A 120 2.15 7.59 15.74
N SER A 121 2.18 6.45 15.03
CA SER A 121 1.28 5.31 15.30
C SER A 121 1.94 3.97 14.99
N GLY A 122 1.22 2.87 15.24
CA GLY A 122 1.68 1.52 14.90
C GLY A 122 2.99 1.13 15.60
N SER A 123 3.91 0.51 14.84
CA SER A 123 5.23 0.10 15.37
C SER A 123 6.07 1.30 15.83
N ALA A 124 5.96 2.45 15.16
CA ALA A 124 6.68 3.66 15.55
C ALA A 124 6.21 4.18 16.93
N TRP A 125 4.91 4.17 17.21
CA TRP A 125 4.40 4.52 18.54
C TRP A 125 4.84 3.50 19.61
N LYS A 126 4.82 2.20 19.30
CA LYS A 126 5.27 1.16 20.24
C LYS A 126 6.73 1.36 20.66
N GLU A 127 7.61 1.65 19.71
CA GLU A 127 9.01 1.95 19.99
C GLU A 127 9.15 3.23 20.81
N TYR A 128 8.50 4.32 20.38
CA TYR A 128 8.56 5.59 21.07
C TYR A 128 8.05 5.52 22.52
N ALA A 129 6.93 4.83 22.76
CA ALA A 129 6.38 4.66 24.10
C ALA A 129 7.30 3.85 25.02
N ALA A 130 8.13 2.96 24.46
CA ALA A 130 9.05 2.12 25.22
C ALA A 130 10.40 2.82 25.49
N SER A 131 10.96 3.52 24.50
CA SER A 131 12.33 4.04 24.56
C SER A 131 12.51 5.48 24.07
N GLY A 132 11.45 6.16 23.65
CA GLY A 132 11.52 7.53 23.13
C GLY A 132 12.12 7.64 21.73
N THR A 133 12.21 6.52 21.00
CA THR A 133 12.96 6.41 19.74
C THR A 133 12.10 6.01 18.55
N LEU A 134 12.66 6.21 17.35
CA LEU A 134 12.24 5.60 16.10
C LEU A 134 13.47 5.10 15.34
N ALA A 135 13.52 3.81 15.02
CA ALA A 135 14.72 3.16 14.46
C ALA A 135 15.97 3.37 15.35
N GLY A 136 15.78 3.46 16.67
CA GLY A 136 16.84 3.72 17.65
C GLY A 136 17.26 5.20 17.76
N GLU A 137 16.73 6.10 16.93
CA GLU A 137 17.03 7.53 17.00
C GLU A 137 16.05 8.27 17.91
N GLN A 138 16.56 9.16 18.77
CA GLN A 138 15.73 9.88 19.73
C GLN A 138 14.75 10.83 19.04
N LEU A 139 13.48 10.73 19.43
CA LEU A 139 12.44 11.68 19.05
C LEU A 139 12.21 12.71 20.16
N PRO A 140 11.57 13.86 19.85
CA PRO A 140 11.19 14.84 20.88
C PRO A 140 10.40 14.20 22.02
N ALA A 141 10.62 14.63 23.26
CA ALA A 141 9.88 14.15 24.41
C ALA A 141 8.41 14.66 24.42
N GLY A 142 7.53 13.89 25.06
CA GLY A 142 6.14 14.30 25.30
C GLY A 142 5.19 14.09 24.12
N LEU A 143 5.59 13.34 23.08
CA LEU A 143 4.67 12.95 22.01
C LEU A 143 3.63 11.97 22.54
N VAL A 144 2.41 12.07 22.04
CA VAL A 144 1.31 11.14 22.37
C VAL A 144 0.90 10.30 21.16
N GLU A 145 0.19 9.19 21.41
CA GLU A 145 -0.26 8.30 20.34
C GLU A 145 -1.08 9.05 19.27
N SER A 146 -0.81 8.78 18.00
CA SER A 146 -1.47 9.41 16.86
C SER A 146 -1.26 10.93 16.79
N GLN A 147 -0.25 11.49 17.46
CA GLN A 147 0.11 12.90 17.29
C GLN A 147 0.68 13.18 15.89
N LYS A 148 0.31 14.33 15.31
CA LYS A 148 0.87 14.82 14.05
C LYS A 148 2.35 15.18 14.21
N LEU A 149 3.16 14.77 13.25
CA LEU A 149 4.59 15.02 13.15
C LEU A 149 4.82 16.13 12.10
N GLU A 150 5.39 17.26 12.53
CA GLU A 150 5.72 18.37 11.66
C GLU A 150 7.19 18.78 11.85
N PRO A 151 8.04 18.62 10.81
CA PRO A 151 7.76 17.98 9.53
C PRO A 151 7.49 16.47 9.67
N ALA A 152 6.88 15.86 8.64
CA ALA A 152 6.74 14.41 8.56
C ALA A 152 8.12 13.73 8.60
N ILE A 153 8.21 12.57 9.25
CA ILE A 153 9.47 11.85 9.46
C ILE A 153 9.62 10.77 8.40
N PHE A 154 10.72 10.81 7.66
CA PHE A 154 11.15 9.73 6.79
C PHE A 154 11.83 8.66 7.65
N SER A 155 11.34 7.42 7.60
CA SER A 155 11.83 6.30 8.43
C SER A 155 11.99 5.06 7.55
N PRO A 156 13.09 4.95 6.78
CA PRO A 156 13.26 3.84 5.85
C PRO A 156 13.31 2.49 6.57
N ALA A 157 12.97 1.42 5.85
CA ALA A 157 13.15 0.05 6.30
C ALA A 157 13.84 -0.80 5.23
N THR A 158 14.56 -1.85 5.63
CA THR A 158 15.06 -2.83 4.68
C THR A 158 13.93 -3.73 4.22
N LYS A 159 13.92 -4.04 2.92
CA LYS A 159 12.99 -5.02 2.35
C LYS A 159 13.45 -6.44 2.69
N ALA A 160 12.74 -7.13 3.58
CA ALA A 160 13.10 -8.48 3.96
C ALA A 160 12.55 -9.51 2.95
N GLU A 161 13.37 -10.47 2.51
CA GLU A 161 12.90 -11.60 1.68
C GLU A 161 12.04 -12.58 2.50
N THR A 162 12.31 -12.68 3.81
CA THR A 162 11.56 -13.45 4.79
C THR A 162 11.58 -12.73 6.14
N GLY A 163 10.46 -12.75 6.88
CA GLY A 163 10.32 -12.02 8.14
C GLY A 163 9.60 -10.68 7.99
N HIS A 164 9.79 -9.76 8.94
CA HIS A 164 9.23 -8.42 8.91
C HIS A 164 10.29 -7.42 8.45
N ASP A 165 9.86 -6.38 7.75
CA ASP A 165 10.74 -5.26 7.40
C ASP A 165 11.26 -4.58 8.67
N GLU A 166 12.56 -4.32 8.70
CA GLU A 166 13.25 -3.72 9.83
C GLU A 166 13.49 -2.23 9.56
N ASN A 167 12.99 -1.36 10.45
CA ASN A 167 13.30 0.07 10.36
C ASN A 167 14.81 0.27 10.48
N ILE A 168 15.38 1.06 9.58
CA ILE A 168 16.80 1.42 9.60
C ILE A 168 16.97 2.93 9.71
N THR A 169 18.13 3.36 10.20
CA THR A 169 18.49 4.77 10.19
C THR A 169 18.78 5.25 8.76
N ILE A 170 18.67 6.56 8.54
CA ILE A 170 19.05 7.17 7.25
C ILE A 170 20.54 6.93 6.95
N ALA A 171 21.39 6.93 7.98
CA ALA A 171 22.81 6.60 7.84
C ALA A 171 22.99 5.18 7.28
N ARG A 172 22.26 4.20 7.82
CA ARG A 172 22.32 2.82 7.30
C ARG A 172 21.76 2.72 5.88
N MET A 173 20.70 3.44 5.54
CA MET A 173 20.20 3.51 4.16
C MET A 173 21.27 4.02 3.19
N ARG A 174 22.03 5.07 3.56
CA ARG A 174 23.12 5.63 2.74
C ARG A 174 24.24 4.62 2.49
N GLU A 175 24.58 3.80 3.47
CA GLU A 175 25.53 2.70 3.28
C GLU A 175 25.05 1.66 2.26
N VAL A 176 23.74 1.45 2.15
CA VAL A 176 23.14 0.46 1.22
C VAL A 176 23.02 1.00 -0.20
N VAL A 177 22.56 2.25 -0.38
CA VAL A 177 22.21 2.78 -1.73
C VAL A 177 23.10 3.93 -2.21
N GLY A 178 24.01 4.43 -1.35
CA GLY A 178 24.81 5.62 -1.59
C GLY A 178 24.08 6.93 -1.28
N ASP A 179 24.84 7.99 -0.99
CA ASP A 179 24.31 9.28 -0.51
C ASP A 179 23.34 9.95 -1.49
N GLU A 180 23.72 10.06 -2.76
CA GLU A 180 22.90 10.69 -3.80
C GLU A 180 21.57 9.96 -4.02
N THR A 181 21.61 8.63 -4.04
CA THR A 181 20.40 7.82 -4.15
C THR A 181 19.52 8.00 -2.93
N ALA A 182 20.10 7.94 -1.72
CA ALA A 182 19.33 8.09 -0.48
C ALA A 182 18.64 9.46 -0.41
N TYR A 183 19.35 10.52 -0.77
CA TYR A 183 18.79 11.87 -0.87
C TYR A 183 17.64 11.96 -1.87
N THR A 184 17.79 11.36 -3.05
CA THR A 184 16.76 11.36 -4.08
C THR A 184 15.50 10.62 -3.62
N LEU A 185 15.67 9.42 -3.04
CA LEU A 185 14.57 8.61 -2.51
C LEU A 185 13.80 9.35 -1.41
N GLU A 186 14.52 9.91 -0.43
CA GLU A 186 13.89 10.70 0.65
C GLU A 186 13.13 11.91 0.09
N SER A 187 13.75 12.65 -0.85
CA SER A 187 13.15 13.85 -1.44
C SER A 187 11.87 13.52 -2.21
N MET A 188 11.89 12.47 -3.03
CA MET A 188 10.70 12.00 -3.75
C MET A 188 9.62 11.51 -2.79
N THR A 189 9.97 10.73 -1.76
CA THR A 189 9.03 10.27 -0.73
C THR A 189 8.33 11.43 -0.04
N ARG A 190 9.08 12.47 0.35
CA ARG A 190 8.52 13.67 0.98
C ARG A 190 7.58 14.42 0.03
N ALA A 191 7.97 14.59 -1.23
CA ALA A 191 7.14 15.27 -2.23
C ALA A 191 5.81 14.53 -2.48
N VAL A 192 5.88 13.22 -2.70
CA VAL A 192 4.70 12.37 -2.94
C VAL A 192 3.76 12.39 -1.73
N TYR A 193 4.29 12.19 -0.52
CA TYR A 193 3.48 12.20 0.69
C TYR A 193 2.84 13.55 0.96
N THR A 194 3.59 14.65 0.81
CA THR A 194 3.06 15.99 1.10
C THR A 194 1.88 16.33 0.20
N LEU A 195 1.98 16.04 -1.10
CA LEU A 195 0.88 16.26 -2.03
C LEU A 195 -0.31 15.33 -1.72
N GLY A 196 -0.04 14.03 -1.58
CA GLY A 196 -1.10 13.04 -1.36
C GLY A 196 -1.85 13.23 -0.05
N GLU A 197 -1.14 13.55 1.04
CA GLU A 197 -1.73 13.83 2.35
C GLU A 197 -2.62 15.09 2.28
N THR A 198 -2.16 16.15 1.61
CA THR A 198 -2.95 17.38 1.43
C THR A 198 -4.25 17.08 0.71
N LEU A 199 -4.18 16.42 -0.46
CA LEU A 199 -5.35 16.11 -1.28
C LEU A 199 -6.31 15.14 -0.57
N ALA A 200 -5.79 14.10 0.10
CA ALA A 200 -6.61 13.15 0.83
C ALA A 200 -7.33 13.80 2.02
N ARG A 201 -6.64 14.72 2.72
CA ARG A 201 -7.19 15.44 3.87
C ARG A 201 -8.35 16.34 3.47
N GLU A 202 -8.26 17.01 2.32
CA GLU A 202 -9.37 17.79 1.74
C GLU A 202 -10.60 16.92 1.48
N GLN A 203 -10.41 15.63 1.21
CA GLN A 203 -11.49 14.65 1.04
C GLN A 203 -11.84 13.88 2.34
N GLY A 204 -11.39 14.37 3.49
CA GLY A 204 -11.75 13.81 4.80
C GLY A 204 -10.99 12.53 5.18
N ILE A 205 -9.84 12.25 4.55
CA ILE A 205 -8.94 11.14 4.90
C ILE A 205 -7.59 11.69 5.38
N ILE A 206 -7.15 11.25 6.55
CA ILE A 206 -5.77 11.42 7.01
C ILE A 206 -4.96 10.21 6.56
N ILE A 207 -3.86 10.44 5.85
CA ILE A 207 -2.84 9.42 5.58
C ILE A 207 -1.78 9.51 6.69
N ALA A 208 -1.92 8.70 7.74
CA ALA A 208 -1.08 8.78 8.93
C ALA A 208 0.39 8.47 8.62
N ASP A 209 0.59 7.42 7.83
CA ASP A 209 1.87 7.03 7.25
C ASP A 209 1.60 6.22 5.97
N THR A 210 2.64 6.09 5.15
CA THR A 210 2.60 5.32 3.92
C THR A 210 3.98 4.79 3.55
N LYS A 211 4.02 3.70 2.78
CA LYS A 211 5.23 3.11 2.22
C LYS A 211 5.28 3.32 0.72
N PHE A 212 6.39 3.84 0.22
CA PHE A 212 6.70 3.85 -1.20
C PHE A 212 7.82 2.89 -1.55
N GLU A 213 7.83 2.45 -2.81
CA GLU A 213 8.97 1.78 -3.42
C GLU A 213 9.40 2.55 -4.66
N PHE A 214 10.70 2.44 -4.96
CA PHE A 214 11.29 3.05 -6.12
C PHE A 214 12.10 2.02 -6.89
N GLY A 215 12.28 2.27 -8.18
CA GLY A 215 13.16 1.47 -9.02
C GLY A 215 13.95 2.34 -9.99
N ARG A 216 15.05 1.79 -10.49
CA ARG A 216 15.76 2.34 -11.64
C ARG A 216 15.18 1.79 -12.93
N ASP A 217 14.77 2.68 -13.84
CA ASP A 217 14.35 2.30 -15.18
C ASP A 217 15.56 1.94 -16.07
N LYS A 218 15.29 1.54 -17.32
CA LYS A 218 16.32 1.13 -18.29
C LYS A 218 17.31 2.25 -18.65
N ASP A 219 16.91 3.51 -18.47
CA ASP A 219 17.71 4.70 -18.78
C ASP A 219 18.47 5.20 -17.54
N GLY A 220 18.28 4.54 -16.39
CA GLY A 220 18.95 4.83 -15.13
C GLY A 220 18.21 5.81 -14.21
N HIS A 221 17.00 6.26 -14.59
CA HIS A 221 16.23 7.20 -13.78
C HIS A 221 15.57 6.49 -12.59
N ILE A 222 15.55 7.16 -11.43
CA ILE A 222 14.80 6.72 -10.26
C ILE A 222 13.34 7.13 -10.45
N ILE A 223 12.43 6.14 -10.42
CA ILE A 223 10.99 6.36 -10.60
C ILE A 223 10.20 5.70 -9.47
N LEU A 224 9.04 6.28 -9.16
CA LEU A 224 8.06 5.71 -8.23
C LEU A 224 7.43 4.46 -8.85
N ILE A 225 7.40 3.37 -8.09
CA ILE A 225 6.84 2.08 -8.53
C ILE A 225 5.85 1.55 -7.49
N ASP A 226 5.43 0.31 -7.67
CA ASP A 226 4.55 -0.42 -6.78
C ASP A 226 3.14 0.19 -6.69
N GLU A 227 2.43 -0.03 -5.59
CA GLU A 227 1.17 0.66 -5.31
C GLU A 227 1.44 1.96 -4.54
N VAL A 228 0.57 2.95 -4.71
CA VAL A 228 0.80 4.29 -4.15
C VAL A 228 -0.39 4.68 -3.30
N MET A 229 -0.13 4.99 -2.02
CA MET A 229 -1.11 5.55 -1.07
C MET A 229 -2.47 4.85 -1.09
N THR A 230 -2.44 3.52 -1.07
CA THR A 230 -3.62 2.68 -0.92
C THR A 230 -3.87 2.35 0.57
N PRO A 231 -5.05 1.84 0.94
CA PRO A 231 -5.27 1.30 2.29
C PRO A 231 -4.41 0.06 2.64
N ASP A 232 -3.80 -0.61 1.66
CA ASP A 232 -2.87 -1.71 1.92
C ASP A 232 -1.44 -1.22 2.21
N SER A 233 -1.02 -0.12 1.59
CA SER A 233 0.30 0.49 1.77
C SER A 233 0.33 1.63 2.80
N SER A 234 -0.83 2.06 3.30
CA SER A 234 -0.98 3.26 4.12
C SER A 234 -1.99 3.10 5.24
N ARG A 235 -1.80 3.85 6.34
CA ARG A 235 -2.79 3.94 7.42
C ARG A 235 -3.75 5.10 7.14
N PHE A 236 -4.99 4.78 6.80
CA PHE A 236 -6.05 5.76 6.59
C PHE A 236 -6.89 5.94 7.85
N TRP A 237 -7.13 7.19 8.23
CA TRP A 237 -8.07 7.59 9.29
C TRP A 237 -9.07 8.60 8.75
N ALA A 238 -10.28 8.63 9.32
CA ALA A 238 -11.26 9.64 8.98
C ALA A 238 -10.97 10.94 9.76
N VAL A 239 -10.97 12.08 9.07
CA VAL A 239 -10.66 13.40 9.68
C VAL A 239 -11.63 13.74 10.82
N ASP A 240 -12.92 13.41 10.66
CA ASP A 240 -13.99 13.68 11.61
C ASP A 240 -13.90 12.84 12.91
N ALA A 241 -13.23 11.69 12.85
CA ALA A 241 -13.02 10.81 13.99
C ALA A 241 -11.65 11.00 14.67
N TYR A 242 -10.72 11.74 14.05
CA TYR A 242 -9.34 11.86 14.49
C TYR A 242 -9.19 12.59 15.83
N LYS A 243 -8.50 11.95 16.79
CA LYS A 243 -8.13 12.57 18.07
C LYS A 243 -6.75 12.12 18.54
N PRO A 244 -5.78 13.02 18.76
CA PRO A 244 -4.47 12.64 19.31
C PRO A 244 -4.60 12.13 20.75
N GLY A 245 -3.64 11.30 21.17
CA GLY A 245 -3.59 10.67 22.50
C GLY A 245 -4.28 9.32 22.61
N GLN A 246 -4.75 8.75 21.48
CA GLN A 246 -5.40 7.43 21.45
C GLN A 246 -5.15 6.70 20.13
N PRO A 247 -5.44 5.39 20.05
CA PRO A 247 -5.51 4.67 18.78
C PRO A 247 -6.64 5.21 17.90
N GLN A 248 -6.42 5.17 16.57
CA GLN A 248 -7.45 5.55 15.59
C GLN A 248 -8.02 4.30 14.91
N PRO A 249 -9.33 4.25 14.63
CA PRO A 249 -9.92 3.20 13.80
C PRO A 249 -9.28 3.17 12.40
N SER A 250 -8.97 1.96 11.91
CA SER A 250 -8.59 1.78 10.50
C SER A 250 -9.79 2.11 9.61
N PHE A 251 -9.57 2.85 8.53
CA PHE A 251 -10.67 3.19 7.63
C PHE A 251 -11.22 1.96 6.88
N ASP A 252 -10.32 1.10 6.42
CA ASP A 252 -10.54 0.00 5.47
C ASP A 252 -10.75 -1.36 6.15
N LYS A 253 -9.86 -1.73 7.08
CA LYS A 253 -9.77 -3.08 7.65
C LYS A 253 -10.44 -3.24 9.01
N GLN A 254 -11.07 -2.20 9.56
CA GLN A 254 -11.65 -2.28 10.91
C GLN A 254 -12.68 -3.40 11.07
N PRO A 255 -13.62 -3.66 10.13
CA PRO A 255 -14.56 -4.78 10.27
C PRO A 255 -13.86 -6.14 10.39
N LEU A 256 -12.80 -6.37 9.58
CA LEU A 256 -11.99 -7.58 9.64
C LEU A 256 -11.21 -7.67 10.96
N ARG A 257 -10.58 -6.58 11.40
CA ARG A 257 -9.79 -6.55 12.64
C ARG A 257 -10.67 -6.78 13.87
N ASP A 258 -11.83 -6.15 13.95
CA ASP A 258 -12.78 -6.32 15.06
C ASP A 258 -13.26 -7.77 15.17
N TYR A 259 -13.57 -8.39 14.03
CA TYR A 259 -13.93 -9.81 13.99
C TYR A 259 -12.81 -10.71 14.50
N LEU A 260 -11.59 -10.53 13.97
CA LEU A 260 -10.44 -11.34 14.35
C LEU A 260 -10.03 -11.14 15.83
N ASP A 261 -10.14 -9.92 16.35
CA ASP A 261 -9.90 -9.64 17.77
C ASP A 261 -10.98 -10.27 18.66
N ALA A 262 -12.23 -10.34 18.20
CA ALA A 262 -13.29 -11.06 18.91
C ALA A 262 -13.02 -12.58 18.94
N GLU A 263 -12.54 -13.17 17.83
CA GLU A 263 -12.13 -14.58 17.77
C GLU A 263 -10.96 -14.87 18.73
N ARG A 264 -9.97 -13.95 18.82
CA ARG A 264 -8.87 -14.05 19.80
C ARG A 264 -9.36 -13.99 21.23
N LYS A 265 -10.19 -13.00 21.56
CA LYS A 265 -10.75 -12.83 22.92
C LYS A 265 -11.59 -14.02 23.35
N ALA A 266 -12.25 -14.67 22.40
CA ALA A 266 -13.03 -15.88 22.66
C ALA A 266 -12.18 -17.18 22.71
N GLY A 267 -10.86 -17.09 22.52
CA GLY A 267 -9.95 -18.23 22.53
C GLY A 267 -10.08 -19.17 21.34
N ARG A 268 -10.78 -18.76 20.27
CA ARG A 268 -10.97 -19.57 19.05
C ARG A 268 -9.86 -19.39 18.03
N TRP A 269 -9.06 -18.33 18.16
CA TRP A 269 -7.92 -18.06 17.31
C TRP A 269 -6.75 -17.52 18.12
N ASN A 270 -5.53 -18.00 17.89
CA ASN A 270 -4.33 -17.56 18.61
C ASN A 270 -3.61 -16.39 17.91
N GLY A 271 -4.04 -16.02 16.71
CA GLY A 271 -3.39 -14.98 15.90
C GLY A 271 -2.41 -15.49 14.85
N GLU A 272 -2.25 -16.81 14.72
CA GLU A 272 -1.39 -17.46 13.73
C GLU A 272 -2.21 -18.21 12.69
N ALA A 273 -1.59 -18.64 11.58
CA ALA A 273 -2.29 -19.43 10.59
C ALA A 273 -2.67 -20.84 11.12
N PRO A 274 -3.81 -21.42 10.69
CA PRO A 274 -4.79 -20.86 9.76
C PRO A 274 -5.71 -19.82 10.40
N PRO A 275 -6.22 -18.84 9.63
CA PRO A 275 -7.19 -17.86 10.13
C PRO A 275 -8.57 -18.50 10.34
N PRO A 276 -9.41 -17.94 11.22
CA PRO A 276 -10.82 -18.34 11.32
C PRO A 276 -11.57 -17.98 10.03
N PRO A 277 -12.64 -18.73 9.67
CA PRO A 277 -13.45 -18.43 8.51
C PRO A 277 -14.15 -17.07 8.66
N LEU A 278 -14.22 -16.29 7.60
CA LEU A 278 -14.86 -14.97 7.62
C LEU A 278 -16.36 -15.08 7.35
N PRO A 279 -17.25 -14.59 8.24
CA PRO A 279 -18.66 -14.46 7.95
C PRO A 279 -18.90 -13.52 6.77
N GLN A 280 -19.94 -13.80 5.96
CA GLN A 280 -20.27 -12.96 4.80
C GLN A 280 -20.48 -11.48 5.17
N SER A 281 -21.06 -11.20 6.34
CA SER A 281 -21.23 -9.83 6.82
C SER A 281 -19.91 -9.08 7.03
N VAL A 282 -18.84 -9.76 7.44
CA VAL A 282 -17.50 -9.17 7.59
C VAL A 282 -16.88 -8.93 6.21
N VAL A 283 -17.05 -9.87 5.28
CA VAL A 283 -16.60 -9.73 3.89
C VAL A 283 -17.25 -8.53 3.22
N ASP A 284 -18.58 -8.43 3.30
CA ASP A 284 -19.37 -7.34 2.70
C ASP A 284 -19.02 -6.00 3.34
N ALA A 285 -18.98 -5.93 4.68
CA ALA A 285 -18.61 -4.71 5.39
C ALA A 285 -17.20 -4.24 5.03
N THR A 286 -16.25 -5.16 4.91
CA THR A 286 -14.87 -4.84 4.50
C THR A 286 -14.82 -4.34 3.05
N SER A 287 -15.54 -4.99 2.13
CA SER A 287 -15.64 -4.54 0.72
C SER A 287 -16.20 -3.11 0.62
N GLN A 288 -17.28 -2.81 1.36
CA GLN A 288 -17.86 -1.47 1.41
C GLN A 288 -16.88 -0.42 1.95
N ARG A 289 -16.02 -0.77 2.91
CA ARG A 289 -14.97 0.16 3.40
C ARG A 289 -13.91 0.47 2.34
N TYR A 290 -13.52 -0.50 1.52
CA TYR A 290 -12.61 -0.25 0.39
C TYR A 290 -13.27 0.64 -0.67
N LEU A 291 -14.53 0.38 -1.04
CA LEU A 291 -15.27 1.23 -1.99
C LEU A 291 -15.43 2.66 -1.47
N GLU A 292 -15.73 2.82 -0.18
CA GLU A 292 -15.79 4.14 0.46
C GLU A 292 -14.42 4.84 0.44
N ALA A 293 -13.32 4.11 0.67
CA ALA A 293 -11.97 4.67 0.60
C ALA A 293 -11.66 5.18 -0.81
N PHE A 294 -12.01 4.39 -1.84
CA PHE A 294 -11.89 4.81 -3.24
C PHE A 294 -12.69 6.10 -3.49
N ARG A 295 -13.95 6.12 -3.06
CA ARG A 295 -14.84 7.27 -3.27
C ARG A 295 -14.31 8.54 -2.65
N ARG A 296 -13.83 8.47 -1.41
CA ARG A 296 -13.23 9.63 -0.74
C ARG A 296 -11.93 10.06 -1.41
N VAL A 297 -11.00 9.14 -1.65
CA VAL A 297 -9.71 9.49 -2.25
C VAL A 297 -9.86 10.11 -3.63
N THR A 298 -10.76 9.57 -4.47
CA THR A 298 -10.85 9.95 -5.89
C THR A 298 -11.99 10.93 -6.19
N GLY A 299 -12.93 11.10 -5.27
CA GLY A 299 -14.18 11.84 -5.49
C GLY A 299 -15.15 11.17 -6.47
N ARG A 300 -14.99 9.87 -6.77
CA ARG A 300 -15.74 9.15 -7.81
C ARG A 300 -16.25 7.79 -7.33
N GLU A 301 -17.32 7.30 -7.95
CA GLU A 301 -17.74 5.91 -7.78
C GLU A 301 -16.91 4.99 -8.69
N LEU A 302 -16.58 3.78 -8.19
CA LEU A 302 -15.85 2.79 -8.97
C LEU A 302 -16.82 2.07 -9.93
N ASN A 303 -16.79 2.48 -11.20
CA ASN A 303 -17.62 1.90 -12.26
C ASN A 303 -16.77 1.02 -13.17
N ILE A 304 -16.85 -0.30 -12.99
CA ILE A 304 -16.14 -1.32 -13.79
C ILE A 304 -17.02 -2.52 -14.09
#